data_AF-A0A7H0IPP0-F1
#
_entry.id   AF-A0A7H0IPP0-F1
#
_cell.length_a   1.000
_cell.length_b   1.000
_cell.length_c   1.000
_cell.angle_alpha   90.00
_cell.angle_beta   90.00
_cell.angle_gamma   90.00
#
_symmetry.space_group_name_H-M   'P 1'
#
loop_
_entity.id
_entity.type
_entity.pdbx_description
1 polymer ?
#
loop_
_entity_poly.entity_id
_entity_poly.type
_entity_poly.pdbx_seq_one_letter_code
_entity_poly.pdbx_strand_id
1 'polypeptide(L)'
;MGLVVALTTILAATPATAAPSTPDFGPTIDAYAANDPQDTCDPTVKPGTLGLRNLLNEAYGTHTSYFTRACDDGGPSEHKEGRALDYMLNYNNSGDRAVADDILTWLLKTDKYGNKHANARRLGIMYLIWNDRIWSSSRADEGWREYSGESSHRDHIHFSLSWAGASQQTSWWQWEDPGRTTHSVTGDSFTDLLATKPDGTMWLYSNNFLRDDGIPYASNRQIGHGWNIYDRTIPADVTGDGFTDLLALKPDGTMWLYANNFVRDDGVPYGSGRQIGHGWNIYDRIIAADATGDGFTDLVALKPDGTMWLYANNFVRDDGVPYGSGRQIGRGWNIFDRIIAADATGDGFTDLVALKPDGTMWLYSNNFVRDDGIPYGSNRQIGHGWNIFDRIIAADATGDGFTDLVALKPDGTMWLYSNNFVRDDGIPYGSNRQIGHGWNIFERIDA
;
A
#
# COMPACT_ATOMS: atom_id res chain seq x y z
N MET A 1 -30.44 41.50 37.30
CA MET A 1 -29.20 40.68 37.33
C MET A 1 -29.49 39.40 36.57
N GLY A 2 -29.02 39.30 35.33
CA GLY A 2 -29.08 38.06 34.53
C GLY A 2 -27.67 37.79 34.04
N LEU A 3 -27.07 36.71 34.52
CA LEU A 3 -25.68 36.31 34.26
C LEU A 3 -25.63 35.61 32.91
N VAL A 4 -24.91 36.17 31.93
CA VAL A 4 -24.60 35.50 30.66
C VAL A 4 -23.35 34.64 30.89
N VAL A 5 -23.51 33.32 30.83
CA VAL A 5 -22.40 32.37 30.85
C VAL A 5 -21.90 32.21 29.42
N ALA A 6 -20.72 32.75 29.13
CA ALA A 6 -20.03 32.49 27.88
C ALA A 6 -19.42 31.08 27.96
N LEU A 7 -19.95 30.14 27.16
CA LEU A 7 -19.29 28.86 26.91
C LEU A 7 -18.10 29.12 25.99
N THR A 8 -16.89 29.14 26.56
CA THR A 8 -15.65 28.94 25.82
C THR A 8 -15.62 27.49 25.33
N THR A 9 -15.80 27.29 24.03
CA THR A 9 -15.47 26.04 23.36
C THR A 9 -13.96 25.83 23.46
N ILE A 10 -13.55 24.94 24.35
CA ILE A 10 -12.20 24.39 24.34
C ILE A 10 -12.13 23.51 23.09
N LEU A 11 -11.42 23.97 22.06
CA LEU A 11 -10.94 23.10 21.00
C LEU A 11 -10.04 22.05 21.67
N ALA A 12 -10.57 20.84 21.86
CA ALA A 12 -9.75 19.70 22.19
C ALA A 12 -8.74 19.53 21.05
N ALA A 13 -7.46 19.55 21.37
CA ALA A 13 -6.42 19.16 20.44
C ALA A 13 -6.73 17.73 19.96
N THR A 14 -6.76 17.54 18.65
CA THR A 14 -6.76 16.21 18.02
C THR A 14 -5.61 15.39 18.60
N PRO A 15 -5.86 14.16 19.11
CA PRO A 15 -4.77 13.30 19.56
C PRO A 15 -3.82 13.02 18.39
N ALA A 16 -2.52 12.94 18.70
CA ALA A 16 -1.49 12.54 17.75
C ALA A 16 -1.85 11.17 17.15
N THR A 17 -1.74 11.09 15.83
CA THR A 17 -2.00 9.94 14.98
C THR A 17 -1.04 8.79 15.29
N ALA A 18 -1.51 7.54 15.16
CA ALA A 18 -0.73 6.35 15.47
C ALA A 18 0.52 6.23 14.60
N ALA A 19 1.64 5.85 15.20
CA ALA A 19 2.94 5.60 14.56
C ALA A 19 2.89 4.87 13.21
N PRO A 20 3.95 4.98 12.38
CA PRO A 20 3.98 4.35 11.07
C PRO A 20 3.58 2.87 11.11
N SER A 21 2.78 2.45 10.11
CA SER A 21 2.46 1.04 9.91
C SER A 21 3.76 0.23 9.87
N THR A 22 3.83 -0.83 10.68
CA THR A 22 5.03 -1.66 10.77
C THR A 22 4.75 -2.96 10.05
N PRO A 23 5.50 -3.29 8.99
CA PRO A 23 5.40 -4.57 8.31
C PRO A 23 5.45 -5.76 9.28
N ASP A 24 4.80 -6.87 8.94
CA ASP A 24 4.85 -8.07 9.77
C ASP A 24 6.16 -8.85 9.58
N PHE A 25 7.26 -8.27 10.08
CA PHE A 25 8.57 -8.89 10.01
C PHE A 25 8.58 -10.23 10.76
N GLY A 26 9.31 -11.21 10.23
CA GLY A 26 9.63 -12.43 10.96
C GLY A 26 10.58 -12.19 12.16
N PRO A 27 10.97 -13.26 12.88
CA PRO A 27 11.81 -13.16 14.08
C PRO A 27 13.22 -12.61 13.80
N THR A 28 13.68 -12.70 12.55
CA THR A 28 15.01 -12.24 12.11
C THR A 28 15.11 -10.72 12.14
N ILE A 29 16.28 -10.18 12.48
CA ILE A 29 16.48 -8.74 12.58
C ILE A 29 17.91 -8.31 12.24
N ASP A 30 18.03 -7.14 11.59
CA ASP A 30 19.30 -6.49 11.29
C ASP A 30 20.12 -6.26 12.57
N ALA A 31 21.43 -6.37 12.49
CA ALA A 31 22.30 -5.97 13.60
C ALA A 31 22.14 -4.47 13.92
N TYR A 32 22.54 -4.06 15.12
CA TYR A 32 22.69 -2.63 15.40
C TYR A 32 23.72 -2.02 14.45
N ALA A 33 23.38 -0.87 13.88
CA ALA A 33 24.30 -0.10 13.06
C ALA A 33 25.55 0.28 13.85
N ALA A 34 26.72 0.04 13.26
CA ALA A 34 27.99 0.52 13.79
C ALA A 34 28.06 2.05 13.69
N ASN A 35 28.86 2.67 14.56
CA ASN A 35 29.14 4.10 14.44
C ASN A 35 30.09 4.33 13.27
N ASP A 36 29.60 5.03 12.25
CA ASP A 36 30.29 5.28 10.99
C ASP A 36 30.25 6.79 10.68
N PRO A 37 31.21 7.54 11.25
CA PRO A 37 31.26 8.99 11.08
C PRO A 37 31.59 9.33 9.64
N GLN A 38 31.06 10.44 9.14
CA GLN A 38 31.34 10.94 7.79
C GLN A 38 32.84 10.88 7.42
N ASP A 39 33.16 10.21 6.31
CA ASP A 39 34.51 10.10 5.74
C ASP A 39 34.55 10.42 4.24
N THR A 40 33.39 10.58 3.60
CA THR A 40 33.21 10.99 2.21
C THR A 40 32.36 12.26 2.10
N CYS A 41 32.29 12.86 0.91
CA CYS A 41 31.29 13.90 0.65
C CYS A 41 30.55 13.61 -0.65
N ASP A 42 29.24 13.40 -0.51
CA ASP A 42 28.27 13.27 -1.59
C ASP A 42 26.94 13.81 -1.06
N PRO A 43 26.70 15.14 -1.16
CA PRO A 43 25.55 15.82 -0.57
C PRO A 43 24.28 15.63 -1.41
N THR A 44 24.09 14.42 -1.91
CA THR A 44 22.88 13.91 -2.57
C THR A 44 22.10 13.09 -1.55
N VAL A 45 20.84 13.44 -1.28
CA VAL A 45 19.99 12.67 -0.37
C VAL A 45 19.94 11.20 -0.80
N LYS A 46 20.14 10.29 0.16
CA LYS A 46 20.15 8.86 -0.13
C LYS A 46 18.73 8.28 -0.07
N PRO A 47 18.39 7.25 -0.88
CA PRO A 47 17.02 6.75 -1.02
C PRO A 47 16.36 6.34 0.31
N GLY A 48 17.10 5.71 1.22
CA GLY A 48 16.57 5.32 2.54
C GLY A 48 16.32 6.51 3.46
N THR A 49 17.14 7.57 3.37
CA THR A 49 16.92 8.81 4.12
C THR A 49 15.68 9.55 3.61
N LEU A 50 15.48 9.55 2.29
CA LEU A 50 14.27 10.07 1.67
C LEU A 50 13.03 9.24 2.03
N GLY A 51 13.15 7.92 1.96
CA GLY A 51 12.11 6.96 2.35
C GLY A 51 11.70 7.12 3.81
N LEU A 52 12.65 7.36 4.73
CA LEU A 52 12.34 7.62 6.13
C LEU A 52 11.48 8.88 6.28
N ARG A 53 11.83 9.98 5.57
CA ARG A 53 11.00 11.19 5.56
C ARG A 53 9.60 10.91 5.02
N ASN A 54 9.47 10.12 3.95
CA ASN A 54 8.17 9.76 3.38
C ASN A 54 7.31 9.00 4.37
N LEU A 55 7.88 7.98 5.01
CA LEU A 55 7.23 7.17 6.04
C LEU A 55 6.71 8.02 7.20
N LEU A 56 7.52 8.97 7.68
CA LEU A 56 7.12 9.88 8.75
C LEU A 56 6.03 10.86 8.30
N ASN A 57 6.16 11.44 7.11
CA ASN A 57 5.17 12.37 6.58
C ASN A 57 3.82 11.71 6.30
N GLU A 58 3.82 10.43 5.98
CA GLU A 58 2.61 9.64 5.80
C GLU A 58 1.88 9.44 7.14
N ALA A 59 2.61 9.09 8.21
CA ALA A 59 2.01 8.85 9.52
C ALA A 59 1.58 10.16 10.24
N TYR A 60 2.32 11.25 10.04
CA TYR A 60 2.17 12.46 10.84
C TYR A 60 1.82 13.72 10.02
N GLY A 61 1.61 13.58 8.71
CA GLY A 61 1.44 14.72 7.81
C GLY A 61 2.76 15.40 7.44
N THR A 62 2.71 16.33 6.47
CA THR A 62 3.92 16.94 5.91
C THR A 62 4.62 17.87 6.89
N HIS A 63 5.89 17.57 7.20
CA HIS A 63 6.78 18.44 7.96
C HIS A 63 7.95 18.94 7.12
N THR A 64 8.50 20.10 7.51
CA THR A 64 9.74 20.60 6.90
C THR A 64 10.88 19.64 7.22
N SER A 65 11.71 19.35 6.23
CA SER A 65 12.82 18.40 6.36
C SER A 65 14.09 18.96 5.72
N TYR A 66 15.23 18.76 6.38
CA TYR A 66 16.54 19.08 5.82
C TYR A 66 17.41 17.82 5.74
N PHE A 67 18.02 17.61 4.57
CA PHE A 67 18.74 16.36 4.28
C PHE A 67 20.24 16.58 4.15
N THR A 68 20.66 17.59 3.40
CA THR A 68 22.06 17.74 2.97
C THR A 68 22.64 19.09 3.35
N ARG A 69 23.97 19.13 3.46
CA ARG A 69 24.78 20.34 3.69
C ARG A 69 25.99 20.32 2.77
N ALA A 70 26.57 21.49 2.49
CA ALA A 70 27.75 21.61 1.63
C ALA A 70 28.98 20.95 2.26
N CYS A 71 29.88 20.41 1.45
CA CYS A 71 31.07 19.68 1.94
C CYS A 71 31.98 20.52 2.83
N ASP A 72 32.08 21.81 2.55
CA ASP A 72 32.91 22.80 3.22
C ASP A 72 32.24 23.47 4.42
N ASP A 73 31.00 23.10 4.73
CA ASP A 73 30.23 23.68 5.84
C ASP A 73 30.47 22.93 7.16
N GLY A 74 31.14 23.56 8.12
CA GLY A 74 31.35 23.00 9.47
C GLY A 74 32.17 21.69 9.52
N GLY A 75 32.04 20.98 10.64
CA GLY A 75 32.75 19.72 10.91
C GLY A 75 32.19 18.49 10.17
N PRO A 76 32.67 17.27 10.52
CA PRO A 76 32.12 16.03 10.00
C PRO A 76 30.62 15.89 10.31
N SER A 77 29.82 15.54 9.30
CA SER A 77 28.37 15.38 9.41
C SER A 77 27.80 14.51 8.29
N GLU A 78 26.90 13.60 8.64
CA GLU A 78 26.23 12.70 7.70
C GLU A 78 25.27 13.43 6.75
N HIS A 79 24.96 14.71 7.00
CA HIS A 79 24.32 15.58 6.01
C HIS A 79 25.18 15.77 4.75
N LYS A 80 26.51 15.69 4.86
CA LYS A 80 27.42 15.81 3.71
C LYS A 80 27.47 14.55 2.86
N GLU A 81 26.88 13.46 3.33
CA GLU A 81 26.75 12.19 2.61
C GLU A 81 25.29 11.88 2.24
N GLY A 82 24.36 12.77 2.62
CA GLY A 82 22.93 12.60 2.40
C GLY A 82 22.29 11.46 3.19
N ARG A 83 22.95 11.00 4.26
CA ARG A 83 22.46 9.94 5.16
C ARG A 83 21.72 10.48 6.39
N ALA A 84 21.67 11.80 6.57
CA ALA A 84 21.02 12.45 7.69
C ALA A 84 19.70 13.13 7.31
N LEU A 85 18.78 13.21 8.28
CA LEU A 85 17.49 13.88 8.17
C LEU A 85 17.25 14.70 9.45
N ASP A 86 17.07 16.01 9.29
CA ASP A 86 16.51 16.88 10.31
C ASP A 86 15.00 17.02 10.04
N TYR A 87 14.17 16.35 10.84
CA TYR A 87 12.72 16.39 10.75
C TYR A 87 12.15 17.42 11.72
N MET A 88 11.64 18.53 11.19
CA MET A 88 11.35 19.74 11.96
C MET A 88 10.13 19.55 12.86
N LEU A 89 10.36 19.57 14.17
CA LEU A 89 9.39 19.44 15.25
C LEU A 89 9.87 20.32 16.41
N ASN A 90 9.02 21.22 16.90
CA ASN A 90 9.41 22.14 17.96
C ASN A 90 9.13 21.52 19.34
N TYR A 91 10.17 21.22 20.10
CA TYR A 91 10.05 20.68 21.45
C TYR A 91 9.24 21.58 22.39
N ASN A 92 9.10 22.89 22.14
CA ASN A 92 8.27 23.75 22.97
C ASN A 92 6.77 23.68 22.61
N ASN A 93 6.43 23.16 21.43
CA ASN A 93 5.06 22.88 21.01
C ASN A 93 4.60 21.51 21.54
N SER A 94 3.45 21.44 22.21
CA SER A 94 2.93 20.18 22.75
C SER A 94 2.48 19.18 21.69
N GLY A 95 2.00 19.63 20.53
CA GLY A 95 1.62 18.76 19.42
C GLY A 95 2.86 18.09 18.82
N ASP A 96 3.86 18.90 18.47
CA ASP A 96 5.12 18.41 17.90
C ASP A 96 5.86 17.47 18.87
N ARG A 97 5.81 17.75 20.18
CA ARG A 97 6.34 16.81 21.19
C ARG A 97 5.62 15.47 21.18
N ALA A 98 4.29 15.47 21.08
CA ALA A 98 3.52 14.23 21.04
C ALA A 98 3.86 13.39 19.80
N VAL A 99 4.04 14.05 18.65
CA VAL A 99 4.53 13.40 17.42
C VAL A 99 5.93 12.85 17.62
N ALA A 100 6.85 13.64 18.18
CA ALA A 100 8.21 13.19 18.45
C ALA A 100 8.27 11.98 19.39
N ASP A 101 7.49 12.02 20.48
CA ASP A 101 7.42 10.94 21.46
C ASP A 101 6.89 9.65 20.83
N ASP A 102 5.91 9.74 19.94
CA ASP A 102 5.34 8.59 19.23
C ASP A 102 6.35 8.00 18.21
N ILE A 103 7.02 8.83 17.42
CA ILE A 103 8.10 8.40 16.50
C ILE A 103 9.20 7.66 17.26
N LEU A 104 9.72 8.27 18.33
CA LEU A 104 10.83 7.72 19.10
C LEU A 104 10.42 6.44 19.84
N THR A 105 9.19 6.38 20.36
CA THR A 105 8.64 5.18 20.96
C THR A 105 8.53 4.05 19.95
N TRP A 106 8.00 4.33 18.76
CA TRP A 106 7.86 3.38 17.67
C TRP A 106 9.20 2.83 17.18
N LEU A 107 10.19 3.69 16.97
CA LEU A 107 11.54 3.29 16.56
C LEU A 107 12.21 2.38 17.59
N LEU A 108 12.06 2.70 18.87
CA LEU A 108 12.80 2.07 19.96
C LEU A 108 12.05 0.91 20.63
N LYS A 109 10.81 0.63 20.20
CA LYS A 109 9.98 -0.46 20.73
C LYS A 109 10.63 -1.84 20.54
N THR A 110 10.37 -2.73 21.49
CA THR A 110 10.65 -4.17 21.34
C THR A 110 9.54 -4.83 20.53
N ASP A 111 9.89 -5.57 19.47
CA ASP A 111 8.90 -6.26 18.65
C ASP A 111 8.29 -7.50 19.33
N LYS A 112 7.31 -8.15 18.66
CA LYS A 112 6.61 -9.34 19.16
C LYS A 112 7.52 -10.56 19.37
N TYR A 113 8.73 -10.55 18.82
CA TYR A 113 9.73 -11.62 18.96
C TYR A 113 10.79 -11.32 20.03
N GLY A 114 10.66 -10.18 20.72
CA GLY A 114 11.61 -9.79 21.77
C GLY A 114 12.83 -9.03 21.24
N ASN A 115 12.86 -8.62 19.97
CA ASN A 115 13.95 -7.83 19.43
C ASN A 115 13.81 -6.38 19.90
N LYS A 116 14.76 -5.91 20.71
CA LYS A 116 14.80 -4.50 21.19
C LYS A 116 15.12 -3.53 20.05
N HIS A 117 14.57 -2.32 20.14
CA HIS A 117 14.79 -1.21 19.20
C HIS A 117 14.54 -1.62 17.74
N ALA A 118 13.45 -2.35 17.51
CA ALA A 118 13.28 -3.13 16.30
C ALA A 118 13.28 -2.24 15.06
N ASN A 119 12.43 -1.22 15.01
CA ASN A 119 12.30 -0.38 13.83
C ASN A 119 13.53 0.50 13.59
N ALA A 120 14.21 0.95 14.65
CA ALA A 120 15.50 1.62 14.51
C ALA A 120 16.55 0.73 13.81
N ARG A 121 16.61 -0.56 14.17
CA ARG A 121 17.52 -1.53 13.53
C ARG A 121 17.11 -1.81 12.09
N ARG A 122 15.82 -2.05 11.85
CA ARG A 122 15.27 -2.38 10.52
C ARG A 122 15.41 -1.25 9.51
N LEU A 123 15.27 0.00 9.94
CA LEU A 123 15.51 1.19 9.11
C LEU A 123 17.01 1.52 8.94
N GLY A 124 17.88 0.87 9.71
CA GLY A 124 19.32 1.13 9.70
C GLY A 124 19.72 2.45 10.38
N ILE A 125 19.01 2.87 11.42
CA ILE A 125 19.33 4.07 12.21
C ILE A 125 20.66 3.87 12.95
N MET A 126 21.60 4.77 12.74
CA MET A 126 22.88 4.83 13.45
C MET A 126 22.75 5.57 14.78
N TYR A 127 22.13 6.75 14.76
CA TYR A 127 21.80 7.49 15.98
C TYR A 127 20.64 8.48 15.77
N LEU A 128 20.05 8.89 16.89
CA LEU A 128 18.94 9.84 17.00
C LEU A 128 19.32 10.94 17.98
N ILE A 129 19.00 12.20 17.69
CA ILE A 129 19.16 13.32 18.63
C ILE A 129 17.86 14.10 18.74
N TRP A 130 17.41 14.33 19.98
CA TRP A 130 16.20 15.09 20.29
C TRP A 130 16.31 15.72 21.67
N ASN A 131 16.06 17.02 21.77
CA ASN A 131 16.00 17.78 23.04
C ASN A 131 17.20 17.49 23.97
N ASP A 132 18.41 17.82 23.51
CA ASP A 132 19.68 17.64 24.21
C ASP A 132 19.97 16.19 24.64
N ARG A 133 19.40 15.21 23.95
CA ARG A 133 19.65 13.79 24.19
C ARG A 133 19.99 13.06 22.92
N ILE A 134 20.86 12.05 23.06
CA ILE A 134 21.27 11.16 21.99
C ILE A 134 21.00 9.70 22.35
N TRP A 135 20.44 8.95 21.42
CA TRP A 135 20.40 7.49 21.42
C TRP A 135 21.22 7.00 20.22
N SER A 136 21.97 5.91 20.36
CA SER A 136 22.74 5.36 19.24
C SER A 136 22.75 3.84 19.24
N SER A 137 22.67 3.25 18.06
CA SER A 137 22.71 1.81 17.85
C SER A 137 23.96 1.15 18.45
N SER A 138 25.13 1.78 18.30
CA SER A 138 26.40 1.26 18.86
C SER A 138 26.47 1.26 20.40
N ARG A 139 25.54 1.95 21.07
CA ARG A 139 25.46 2.08 22.55
C ARG A 139 24.03 1.89 23.04
N ALA A 140 23.26 1.05 22.36
CA ALA A 140 21.83 0.92 22.57
C ALA A 140 21.45 0.51 24.01
N ASP A 141 22.29 -0.31 24.66
CA ASP A 141 22.06 -0.76 26.04
C ASP A 141 22.13 0.36 27.09
N GLU A 142 22.72 1.50 26.74
CA GLU A 142 22.78 2.67 27.63
C GLU A 142 21.54 3.55 27.55
N GLY A 143 20.66 3.32 26.56
CA GLY A 143 19.50 4.16 26.30
C GLY A 143 19.85 5.59 25.90
N TRP A 144 18.94 6.53 26.21
CA TRP A 144 19.15 7.96 25.95
C TRP A 144 20.22 8.54 26.88
N ARG A 145 21.19 9.24 26.30
CA ARG A 145 22.30 9.90 26.99
C ARG A 145 22.22 11.41 26.78
N GLU A 146 22.86 12.17 27.66
CA GLU A 146 22.98 13.62 27.46
C GLU A 146 23.78 13.93 26.18
N TYR A 147 23.34 14.95 25.46
CA TYR A 147 23.97 15.46 24.26
C TYR A 147 24.31 16.95 24.44
N SER A 148 25.56 17.32 24.12
CA SER A 148 26.09 18.67 24.29
C SER A 148 26.82 19.18 23.03
N GLY A 149 26.42 18.70 21.86
CA GLY A 149 26.99 19.15 20.58
C GLY A 149 26.47 20.52 20.13
N GLU A 150 26.76 20.88 18.88
CA GLU A 150 26.61 22.26 18.36
C GLU A 150 25.16 22.80 18.36
N SER A 151 24.16 21.92 18.28
CA SER A 151 22.73 22.25 18.32
C SER A 151 22.04 21.51 19.47
N SER A 152 21.09 22.15 20.16
CA SER A 152 20.30 21.48 21.20
C SER A 152 19.23 20.53 20.66
N HIS A 153 18.98 20.52 19.33
CA HIS A 153 17.97 19.68 18.67
C HIS A 153 16.58 19.82 19.33
N ARG A 154 16.22 21.05 19.71
CA ARG A 154 14.90 21.37 20.29
C ARG A 154 13.89 21.84 19.24
N ASP A 155 14.32 21.95 17.99
CA ASP A 155 13.53 22.40 16.84
C ASP A 155 13.41 21.33 15.73
N HIS A 156 14.09 20.18 15.89
CA HIS A 156 13.95 19.00 15.03
C HIS A 156 14.45 17.73 15.72
N ILE A 157 13.94 16.57 15.29
CA ILE A 157 14.61 15.29 15.54
C ILE A 157 15.66 15.12 14.44
N HIS A 158 16.89 14.85 14.84
CA HIS A 158 17.94 14.46 13.91
C HIS A 158 18.07 12.95 13.83
N PHE A 159 18.01 12.43 12.62
CA PHE A 159 18.22 11.02 12.28
C PHE A 159 19.52 10.91 11.49
N SER A 160 20.36 9.95 11.85
CA SER A 160 21.51 9.57 11.06
C SER A 160 21.42 8.09 10.71
N LEU A 161 21.42 7.75 9.42
CA LEU A 161 21.29 6.37 8.95
C LEU A 161 22.67 5.78 8.64
N SER A 162 22.86 4.50 8.92
CA SER A 162 23.96 3.70 8.36
C SER A 162 23.90 3.68 6.82
N TRP A 163 25.00 3.34 6.14
CA TRP A 163 25.00 3.14 4.68
C TRP A 163 23.98 2.10 4.22
N ALA A 164 23.80 1.00 4.96
CA ALA A 164 22.80 -0.02 4.65
C ALA A 164 21.39 0.56 4.73
N GLY A 165 21.06 1.31 5.78
CA GLY A 165 19.76 1.98 5.90
C GLY A 165 19.56 3.03 4.82
N ALA A 166 20.55 3.91 4.62
CA ALA A 166 20.52 4.98 3.63
C ALA A 166 20.42 4.47 2.18
N SER A 167 20.95 3.29 1.90
CA SER A 167 20.91 2.65 0.57
C SER A 167 19.79 1.63 0.41
N GLN A 168 18.84 1.59 1.35
CA GLN A 168 17.69 0.68 1.34
C GLN A 168 18.05 -0.82 1.38
N GLN A 169 19.10 -1.22 2.09
CA GLN A 169 19.60 -2.61 2.13
C GLN A 169 19.21 -3.37 3.41
N THR A 170 18.66 -2.69 4.40
CA THR A 170 18.21 -3.32 5.66
C THR A 170 16.84 -3.96 5.51
N SER A 171 16.47 -4.83 6.46
CA SER A 171 15.25 -5.63 6.34
C SER A 171 13.97 -4.80 6.18
N TRP A 172 13.90 -3.56 6.66
CA TRP A 172 12.74 -2.69 6.40
C TRP A 172 12.47 -2.49 4.91
N TRP A 173 13.53 -2.20 4.16
CA TRP A 173 13.44 -1.80 2.77
C TRP A 173 13.41 -3.00 1.81
N GLN A 174 13.89 -4.14 2.30
CA GLN A 174 13.96 -5.41 1.59
C GLN A 174 12.84 -6.36 2.04
N TRP A 175 11.91 -5.89 2.87
CA TRP A 175 10.82 -6.73 3.34
C TRP A 175 9.83 -6.95 2.21
N GLU A 176 9.62 -8.23 1.94
CA GLU A 176 8.54 -8.75 1.13
C GLU A 176 7.59 -9.44 2.11
N ASP A 177 6.31 -9.11 2.04
CA ASP A 177 5.30 -9.73 2.89
C ASP A 177 5.05 -11.18 2.43
N PRO A 178 5.43 -12.21 3.20
CA PRO A 178 5.28 -13.60 2.78
C PRO A 178 3.83 -14.08 2.71
N GLY A 179 2.89 -13.31 3.29
CA GLY A 179 1.46 -13.61 3.30
C GLY A 179 0.63 -12.68 2.44
N ARG A 180 1.26 -11.71 1.75
CA ARG A 180 0.54 -10.76 0.92
C ARG A 180 0.36 -11.32 -0.46
N THR A 181 -0.89 -11.57 -0.82
CA THR A 181 -1.31 -11.61 -2.21
C THR A 181 -1.25 -10.20 -2.77
N THR A 182 -0.02 -9.69 -2.97
CA THR A 182 0.15 -8.46 -3.75
C THR A 182 -0.22 -8.77 -5.17
N HIS A 183 -1.03 -7.92 -5.78
CA HIS A 183 -1.20 -7.84 -7.22
C HIS A 183 0.10 -7.32 -7.90
N SER A 184 1.25 -7.93 -7.61
CA SER A 184 2.55 -7.58 -8.19
C SER A 184 2.79 -8.39 -9.46
N VAL A 185 3.02 -7.69 -10.57
CA VAL A 185 3.39 -8.30 -11.85
C VAL A 185 4.90 -8.53 -11.90
N THR A 186 5.66 -7.62 -11.28
CA THR A 186 7.13 -7.64 -11.29
C THR A 186 7.76 -8.52 -10.20
N GLY A 187 7.00 -8.83 -9.14
CA GLY A 187 7.46 -9.60 -7.98
C GLY A 187 8.18 -8.76 -6.92
N ASP A 188 8.06 -7.44 -6.95
CA ASP A 188 8.70 -6.53 -6.00
C ASP A 188 7.83 -6.21 -4.77
N SER A 189 6.74 -6.96 -4.57
CA SER A 189 5.76 -6.79 -3.47
C SER A 189 4.98 -5.47 -3.47
N PHE A 190 5.02 -4.70 -4.56
CA PHE A 190 4.13 -3.57 -4.77
C PHE A 190 3.07 -3.91 -5.83
N THR A 191 1.84 -3.47 -5.62
CA THR A 191 0.77 -3.68 -6.59
C THR A 191 1.04 -2.88 -7.86
N ASP A 192 1.18 -3.54 -9.00
CA ASP A 192 1.38 -2.89 -10.29
C ASP A 192 0.03 -2.58 -10.97
N LEU A 193 0.00 -1.63 -11.91
CA LEU A 193 -1.17 -1.46 -12.80
C LEU A 193 -0.90 -2.01 -14.19
N LEU A 194 -1.91 -2.69 -14.74
CA LEU A 194 -1.98 -3.13 -16.12
C LEU A 194 -2.97 -2.27 -16.88
N ALA A 195 -2.48 -1.57 -17.90
CA ALA A 195 -3.29 -0.66 -18.72
C ALA A 195 -3.32 -1.12 -20.18
N THR A 196 -4.51 -1.36 -20.72
CA THR A 196 -4.70 -1.77 -22.11
C THR A 196 -5.27 -0.63 -22.95
N LYS A 197 -4.62 -0.34 -24.08
CA LYS A 197 -5.09 0.64 -25.07
C LYS A 197 -6.08 0.01 -26.06
N PRO A 198 -6.92 0.82 -26.73
CA PRO A 198 -7.84 0.32 -27.77
C PRO A 198 -7.17 -0.40 -28.94
N ASP A 199 -5.89 -0.13 -29.20
CA ASP A 199 -5.09 -0.83 -30.23
C ASP A 199 -4.63 -2.25 -29.79
N GLY A 200 -4.97 -2.65 -28.56
CA GLY A 200 -4.63 -3.93 -27.97
C GLY A 200 -3.24 -4.01 -27.35
N THR A 201 -2.49 -2.90 -27.28
CA THR A 201 -1.23 -2.86 -26.52
C THR A 201 -1.49 -2.83 -25.02
N MET A 202 -0.73 -3.62 -24.26
CA MET A 202 -0.79 -3.66 -22.80
C MET A 202 0.49 -3.07 -22.22
N TRP A 203 0.30 -2.23 -21.21
CA TRP A 203 1.34 -1.45 -20.55
C TRP A 203 1.34 -1.77 -19.07
N LEU A 204 2.51 -2.07 -18.53
CA LEU A 204 2.77 -2.22 -17.11
C LEU A 204 3.17 -0.86 -16.54
N TYR A 205 2.56 -0.47 -15.44
CA TYR A 205 2.87 0.72 -14.66
C TYR A 205 3.30 0.27 -13.27
N SER A 206 4.60 0.34 -13.01
CA SER A 206 5.16 -0.16 -11.75
C SER A 206 4.81 0.75 -10.57
N ASN A 207 4.50 0.15 -9.43
CA ASN A 207 4.33 0.92 -8.21
C ASN A 207 5.67 1.14 -7.50
N ASN A 208 6.23 2.31 -7.75
CA ASN A 208 7.47 2.77 -7.12
C ASN A 208 7.22 3.77 -5.99
N PHE A 209 6.07 3.73 -5.30
CA PHE A 209 5.68 4.77 -4.32
C PHE A 209 6.78 5.14 -3.32
N LEU A 210 7.40 4.14 -2.67
CA LEU A 210 8.47 4.38 -1.70
C LEU A 210 9.77 4.92 -2.33
N ARG A 211 9.97 4.68 -3.63
CA ARG A 211 11.17 5.06 -4.39
C ARG A 211 11.02 6.42 -5.10
N ASP A 212 9.80 6.78 -5.53
CA ASP A 212 9.49 7.94 -6.37
C ASP A 212 8.77 9.05 -5.57
N ASP A 213 9.26 9.37 -4.38
CA ASP A 213 8.75 10.47 -3.55
C ASP A 213 7.23 10.41 -3.22
N GLY A 214 6.70 9.19 -3.10
CA GLY A 214 5.28 8.96 -2.85
C GLY A 214 4.41 9.11 -4.09
N ILE A 215 4.96 9.04 -5.30
CA ILE A 215 4.21 9.04 -6.55
C ILE A 215 4.20 7.62 -7.13
N PRO A 216 3.09 6.87 -7.02
CA PRO A 216 3.00 5.55 -7.65
C PRO A 216 2.76 5.68 -9.16
N TYR A 217 3.07 4.62 -9.92
CA TYR A 217 2.73 4.49 -11.35
C TYR A 217 3.35 5.56 -12.27
N ALA A 218 4.52 6.11 -11.91
CA ALA A 218 5.21 7.11 -12.72
C ALA A 218 5.95 6.51 -13.92
N SER A 219 6.47 5.29 -13.78
CA SER A 219 7.19 4.55 -14.82
C SER A 219 6.29 3.53 -15.51
N ASN A 220 6.39 3.44 -16.84
CA ASN A 220 5.65 2.44 -17.60
C ASN A 220 6.47 1.78 -18.72
N ARG A 221 6.03 0.58 -19.10
CA ARG A 221 6.62 -0.20 -20.19
C ARG A 221 5.54 -0.99 -20.91
N GLN A 222 5.58 -1.04 -22.23
CA GLN A 222 4.75 -1.97 -22.99
C GLN A 222 5.20 -3.41 -22.73
N ILE A 223 4.28 -4.29 -22.35
CA ILE A 223 4.54 -5.69 -22.02
C ILE A 223 3.78 -6.69 -22.90
N GLY A 224 2.91 -6.22 -23.80
CA GLY A 224 2.19 -7.09 -24.73
C GLY A 224 1.39 -6.36 -25.80
N HIS A 225 0.75 -7.13 -26.67
CA HIS A 225 -0.10 -6.66 -27.77
C HIS A 225 -1.21 -7.68 -28.11
N GLY A 226 -2.24 -7.25 -28.84
CA GLY A 226 -3.32 -8.13 -29.30
C GLY A 226 -4.37 -8.45 -28.23
N TRP A 227 -4.38 -7.71 -27.12
CA TRP A 227 -5.32 -7.91 -26.00
C TRP A 227 -6.75 -7.43 -26.29
N ASN A 228 -6.94 -6.67 -27.38
CA ASN A 228 -8.23 -6.18 -27.84
C ASN A 228 -9.18 -7.27 -28.35
N ILE A 229 -8.73 -8.53 -28.46
CA ILE A 229 -9.59 -9.68 -28.78
C ILE A 229 -10.40 -10.17 -27.57
N TYR A 230 -10.03 -9.75 -26.36
CA TYR A 230 -10.72 -10.11 -25.13
C TYR A 230 -11.68 -8.99 -24.73
N ASP A 231 -12.84 -9.36 -24.18
CA ASP A 231 -13.79 -8.41 -23.61
C ASP A 231 -13.35 -7.91 -22.23
N ARG A 232 -12.64 -8.77 -21.49
CA ARG A 232 -12.18 -8.49 -20.12
C ARG A 232 -10.82 -9.12 -19.87
N THR A 233 -10.02 -8.42 -19.10
CA THR A 233 -8.80 -8.89 -18.44
C THR A 233 -9.03 -8.79 -16.94
N ILE A 234 -8.58 -9.77 -16.18
CA ILE A 234 -8.74 -9.82 -14.72
C ILE A 234 -7.40 -10.27 -14.16
N PRO A 235 -6.61 -9.36 -13.58
CA PRO A 235 -5.39 -9.72 -12.87
C PRO A 235 -5.73 -10.49 -11.58
N ALA A 236 -4.98 -11.56 -11.32
CA ALA A 236 -5.19 -12.45 -10.18
C ALA A 236 -3.99 -13.37 -10.02
N ASP A 237 -3.57 -13.69 -8.79
CA ASP A 237 -2.67 -14.83 -8.57
C ASP A 237 -3.49 -16.13 -8.61
N VAL A 238 -3.58 -16.74 -9.78
CA VAL A 238 -4.38 -17.95 -10.03
C VAL A 238 -3.57 -19.19 -9.72
N THR A 239 -2.26 -19.15 -10.00
CA THR A 239 -1.34 -20.26 -9.78
C THR A 239 -0.92 -20.43 -8.32
N GLY A 240 -1.04 -19.36 -7.52
CA GLY A 240 -0.65 -19.32 -6.11
C GLY A 240 0.87 -19.17 -5.92
N ASP A 241 1.57 -18.60 -6.90
CA ASP A 241 3.02 -18.44 -6.87
C ASP A 241 3.48 -17.05 -6.40
N GLY A 242 2.54 -16.19 -6.02
CA GLY A 242 2.77 -14.83 -5.55
C GLY A 242 2.90 -13.79 -6.66
N PHE A 243 2.83 -14.19 -7.93
CA PHE A 243 2.83 -13.29 -9.08
C PHE A 243 1.44 -13.10 -9.65
N THR A 244 1.16 -11.90 -10.14
CA THR A 244 -0.13 -11.60 -10.77
C THR A 244 -0.23 -12.23 -12.14
N ASP A 245 -0.95 -13.34 -12.24
CA ASP A 245 -1.39 -13.91 -13.51
C ASP A 245 -2.48 -13.02 -14.14
N LEU A 246 -2.82 -13.35 -15.39
CA LEU A 246 -3.89 -12.66 -16.09
C LEU A 246 -4.92 -13.64 -16.63
N LEU A 247 -6.15 -13.51 -16.13
CA LEU A 247 -7.31 -14.13 -16.75
C LEU A 247 -7.83 -13.24 -17.86
N ALA A 248 -8.18 -13.85 -19.00
CA ALA A 248 -8.68 -13.14 -20.18
C ALA A 248 -9.94 -13.82 -20.71
N LEU A 249 -11.04 -13.08 -20.78
CA LEU A 249 -12.35 -13.57 -21.22
C LEU A 249 -12.64 -13.12 -22.65
N LYS A 250 -12.95 -14.08 -23.53
CA LYS A 250 -13.39 -13.80 -24.91
C LYS A 250 -14.91 -13.63 -25.00
N PRO A 251 -15.40 -12.93 -26.04
CA PRO A 251 -16.84 -12.79 -26.29
C PRO A 251 -17.61 -14.11 -26.43
N ASP A 252 -16.94 -15.17 -26.90
CA ASP A 252 -17.52 -16.52 -27.01
C ASP A 252 -17.70 -17.22 -25.64
N GLY A 253 -17.28 -16.59 -24.55
CA GLY A 253 -17.37 -17.10 -23.20
C GLY A 253 -16.21 -18.01 -22.78
N THR A 254 -15.17 -18.16 -23.60
CA THR A 254 -13.96 -18.89 -23.22
C THR A 254 -13.07 -18.05 -22.30
N MET A 255 -12.62 -18.65 -21.20
CA MET A 255 -11.68 -18.03 -20.25
C MET A 255 -10.30 -18.64 -20.42
N TRP A 256 -9.30 -17.77 -20.51
CA TRP A 256 -7.90 -18.12 -20.73
C TRP A 256 -7.06 -17.62 -19.56
N LEU A 257 -6.11 -18.43 -19.11
CA LEU A 257 -5.10 -18.08 -18.12
C LEU A 257 -3.77 -17.80 -18.83
N TYR A 258 -3.18 -16.66 -18.51
CA TYR A 258 -1.80 -16.30 -18.84
C TYR A 258 -1.02 -16.26 -17.53
N ALA A 259 -0.31 -17.34 -17.23
CA ALA A 259 0.54 -17.39 -16.06
C ALA A 259 1.66 -16.34 -16.16
N ASN A 260 2.00 -15.69 -15.06
CA ASN A 260 3.05 -14.69 -15.02
C ASN A 260 4.43 -15.35 -15.10
N ASN A 261 5.28 -14.86 -16.00
CA ASN A 261 6.64 -15.34 -16.17
C ASN A 261 7.66 -14.20 -16.16
N PHE A 262 7.33 -13.06 -15.54
CA PHE A 262 8.10 -11.82 -15.62
C PHE A 262 9.58 -12.04 -15.29
N VAL A 263 9.90 -12.68 -14.17
CA VAL A 263 11.29 -12.94 -13.75
C VAL A 263 12.00 -13.92 -14.67
N ARG A 264 11.28 -14.92 -15.19
CA ARG A 264 11.86 -16.00 -16.01
C ARG A 264 12.11 -15.56 -17.46
N ASP A 265 11.27 -14.67 -17.97
CA ASP A 265 11.20 -14.32 -19.38
C ASP A 265 11.61 -12.83 -19.59
N ASP A 266 12.62 -12.36 -18.86
CA ASP A 266 13.26 -11.03 -18.97
C ASP A 266 12.26 -9.84 -18.98
N GLY A 267 11.27 -9.92 -18.09
CA GLY A 267 10.24 -8.93 -17.86
C GLY A 267 9.02 -9.03 -18.78
N VAL A 268 8.86 -10.14 -19.51
CA VAL A 268 7.66 -10.41 -20.32
C VAL A 268 6.73 -11.36 -19.53
N PRO A 269 5.70 -10.85 -18.84
CA PRO A 269 4.90 -11.68 -17.93
C PRO A 269 3.99 -12.65 -18.69
N TYR A 270 3.30 -12.20 -19.73
CA TYR A 270 2.17 -12.92 -20.34
C TYR A 270 2.50 -13.42 -21.75
N GLY A 271 3.12 -14.59 -21.85
CA GLY A 271 3.49 -15.24 -23.11
C GLY A 271 2.34 -16.01 -23.77
N SER A 272 2.23 -17.31 -23.46
CA SER A 272 1.20 -18.20 -24.02
C SER A 272 0.02 -18.40 -23.08
N GLY A 273 -1.20 -18.19 -23.58
CA GLY A 273 -2.42 -18.44 -22.82
C GLY A 273 -2.88 -19.90 -22.91
N ARG A 274 -3.46 -20.41 -21.83
CA ARG A 274 -4.13 -21.72 -21.77
C ARG A 274 -5.61 -21.52 -21.51
N GLN A 275 -6.49 -22.11 -22.32
CA GLN A 275 -7.91 -22.10 -22.02
C GLN A 275 -8.18 -22.91 -20.74
N ILE A 276 -8.87 -22.31 -19.77
CA ILE A 276 -9.21 -22.92 -18.48
C ILE A 276 -10.71 -23.03 -18.22
N GLY A 277 -11.55 -22.49 -19.10
CA GLY A 277 -13.00 -22.58 -18.95
C GLY A 277 -13.78 -22.10 -20.16
N HIS A 278 -15.11 -22.24 -20.09
CA HIS A 278 -16.07 -21.80 -21.11
C HIS A 278 -17.41 -21.41 -20.48
N GLY A 279 -18.27 -20.71 -21.23
CA GLY A 279 -19.62 -20.31 -20.78
C GLY A 279 -19.65 -19.15 -19.78
N TRP A 280 -18.54 -18.43 -19.61
CA TRP A 280 -18.43 -17.30 -18.68
C TRP A 280 -19.15 -16.03 -19.16
N ASN A 281 -19.56 -15.98 -20.44
CA ASN A 281 -20.31 -14.87 -21.03
C ASN A 281 -21.73 -14.69 -20.46
N ILE A 282 -22.19 -15.61 -19.60
CA ILE A 282 -23.45 -15.46 -18.85
C ILE A 282 -23.35 -14.45 -17.70
N TYR A 283 -22.12 -14.08 -17.29
CA TYR A 283 -21.86 -13.15 -16.20
C TYR A 283 -21.56 -11.76 -16.75
N ASP A 284 -22.21 -10.72 -16.22
CA ASP A 284 -21.93 -9.33 -16.61
C ASP A 284 -20.68 -8.78 -15.92
N ARG A 285 -20.34 -9.31 -14.73
CA ARG A 285 -19.15 -8.97 -13.95
C ARG A 285 -18.50 -10.22 -13.38
N ILE A 286 -17.18 -10.24 -13.40
CA ILE A 286 -16.33 -11.28 -12.80
C ILE A 286 -15.22 -10.54 -12.09
N ILE A 287 -15.02 -10.86 -10.81
CA ILE A 287 -14.13 -10.13 -9.90
C ILE A 287 -13.22 -11.19 -9.27
N ALA A 288 -11.91 -10.93 -9.32
CA ALA A 288 -10.94 -11.72 -8.58
C ALA A 288 -10.94 -11.29 -7.11
N ALA A 289 -11.04 -12.26 -6.21
CA ALA A 289 -11.05 -12.03 -4.76
C ALA A 289 -10.70 -13.33 -4.03
N ASP A 290 -9.96 -13.27 -2.93
CA ASP A 290 -9.93 -14.41 -1.99
C ASP A 290 -11.21 -14.38 -1.14
N ALA A 291 -12.29 -14.91 -1.72
CA ALA A 291 -13.61 -14.89 -1.11
C ALA A 291 -13.79 -16.01 -0.09
N THR A 292 -12.98 -17.07 -0.16
CA THR A 292 -12.98 -18.18 0.81
C THR A 292 -12.07 -17.91 2.01
N GLY A 293 -11.10 -17.00 1.87
CA GLY A 293 -10.10 -16.68 2.89
C GLY A 293 -9.02 -17.75 3.03
N ASP A 294 -8.76 -18.52 1.96
CA ASP A 294 -7.81 -19.64 1.97
C ASP A 294 -6.45 -19.30 1.34
N GLY A 295 -6.26 -18.05 0.94
CA GLY A 295 -5.03 -17.50 0.37
C GLY A 295 -4.94 -17.66 -1.15
N PHE A 296 -5.93 -18.26 -1.81
CA PHE A 296 -5.95 -18.40 -3.27
C PHE A 296 -6.99 -17.48 -3.92
N THR A 297 -6.67 -16.92 -5.09
CA THR A 297 -7.59 -15.98 -5.76
C THR A 297 -8.79 -16.68 -6.37
N ASP A 298 -9.94 -16.61 -5.70
CA ASP A 298 -11.24 -17.06 -6.21
C ASP A 298 -11.84 -16.10 -7.24
N LEU A 299 -12.96 -16.52 -7.86
CA LEU A 299 -13.80 -15.61 -8.65
C LEU A 299 -15.18 -15.44 -8.02
N VAL A 300 -15.57 -14.17 -7.86
CA VAL A 300 -16.94 -13.76 -7.59
C VAL A 300 -17.55 -13.24 -8.88
N ALA A 301 -18.61 -13.91 -9.37
CA ALA A 301 -19.23 -13.64 -10.65
C ALA A 301 -20.72 -13.27 -10.48
N LEU A 302 -21.15 -12.21 -11.18
CA LEU A 302 -22.51 -11.69 -11.10
C LEU A 302 -23.26 -11.88 -12.40
N LYS A 303 -24.51 -12.32 -12.29
CA LYS A 303 -25.44 -12.40 -13.41
C LYS A 303 -26.29 -11.14 -13.48
N PRO A 304 -26.81 -10.78 -14.66
CA PRO A 304 -27.74 -9.67 -14.82
C PRO A 304 -29.01 -9.77 -13.95
N ASP A 305 -29.41 -10.99 -13.56
CA ASP A 305 -30.54 -11.23 -12.65
C ASP A 305 -30.25 -10.88 -11.18
N GLY A 306 -29.04 -10.42 -10.88
CA GLY A 306 -28.59 -10.02 -9.55
C GLY A 306 -28.10 -11.17 -8.67
N THR A 307 -28.01 -12.39 -9.19
CA THR A 307 -27.39 -13.51 -8.45
C THR A 307 -25.86 -13.42 -8.49
N MET A 308 -25.24 -13.67 -7.33
CA MET A 308 -23.79 -13.71 -7.15
C MET A 308 -23.33 -15.14 -6.91
N TRP A 309 -22.28 -15.55 -7.59
CA TRP A 309 -21.74 -16.91 -7.62
C TRP A 309 -20.26 -16.89 -7.26
N LEU A 310 -19.83 -17.82 -6.42
CA LEU A 310 -18.45 -18.06 -6.04
C LEU A 310 -17.90 -19.25 -6.81
N TYR A 311 -16.72 -19.09 -7.39
CA TYR A 311 -15.90 -20.15 -7.97
C TYR A 311 -14.58 -20.20 -7.22
N ALA A 312 -14.46 -21.13 -6.29
CA ALA A 312 -13.26 -21.29 -5.50
C ALA A 312 -12.07 -21.73 -6.38
N ASN A 313 -10.88 -21.21 -6.11
CA ASN A 313 -9.67 -21.59 -6.81
C ASN A 313 -9.12 -22.92 -6.28
N ASN A 314 -8.98 -23.89 -7.18
CA ASN A 314 -8.45 -25.22 -6.90
C ASN A 314 -7.18 -25.52 -7.70
N PHE A 315 -6.51 -24.52 -8.26
CA PHE A 315 -5.42 -24.71 -9.21
C PHE A 315 -4.35 -25.70 -8.71
N VAL A 316 -3.84 -25.48 -7.49
CA VAL A 316 -2.83 -26.35 -6.87
C VAL A 316 -3.38 -27.72 -6.51
N ARG A 317 -4.68 -27.81 -6.19
CA ARG A 317 -5.34 -29.05 -5.73
C ARG A 317 -5.85 -29.94 -6.86
N ASP A 318 -6.10 -29.38 -8.04
CA ASP A 318 -6.74 -30.04 -9.18
C ASP A 318 -5.86 -29.93 -10.44
N ASP A 319 -4.56 -30.19 -10.29
CA ASP A 319 -3.56 -30.31 -11.37
C ASP A 319 -3.63 -29.16 -12.41
N GLY A 320 -3.80 -27.93 -11.91
CA GLY A 320 -3.85 -26.72 -12.71
C GLY A 320 -5.23 -26.35 -13.25
N VAL A 321 -6.32 -26.93 -12.75
CA VAL A 321 -7.69 -26.52 -13.06
C VAL A 321 -8.25 -25.64 -11.93
N PRO A 322 -8.31 -24.30 -12.08
CA PRO A 322 -8.65 -23.40 -10.98
C PRO A 322 -10.14 -23.42 -10.63
N TYR A 323 -11.03 -23.20 -11.61
CA TYR A 323 -12.42 -22.87 -11.35
C TYR A 323 -13.37 -24.00 -11.77
N GLY A 324 -13.83 -24.76 -10.78
CA GLY A 324 -14.78 -25.86 -10.95
C GLY A 324 -16.25 -25.42 -10.96
N SER A 325 -17.08 -26.08 -10.15
CA SER A 325 -18.52 -25.76 -10.08
C SER A 325 -18.78 -24.52 -9.22
N GLY A 326 -19.55 -23.57 -9.75
CA GLY A 326 -19.94 -22.36 -9.04
C GLY A 326 -21.00 -22.61 -7.97
N ARG A 327 -20.87 -21.93 -6.83
CA ARG A 327 -21.86 -21.92 -5.74
C ARG A 327 -22.53 -20.55 -5.65
N GLN A 328 -23.86 -20.49 -5.66
CA GLN A 328 -24.54 -19.22 -5.43
C GLN A 328 -24.34 -18.75 -3.98
N ILE A 329 -23.86 -17.52 -3.81
CA ILE A 329 -23.57 -16.91 -2.50
C ILE A 329 -24.37 -15.62 -2.23
N GLY A 330 -25.13 -15.11 -3.20
CA GLY A 330 -25.90 -13.88 -3.02
C GLY A 330 -27.00 -13.65 -4.05
N ARG A 331 -27.84 -12.63 -3.77
CA ARG A 331 -28.95 -12.16 -4.60
C ARG A 331 -29.10 -10.64 -4.47
N GLY A 332 -29.72 -9.99 -5.47
CA GLY A 332 -30.04 -8.56 -5.44
C GLY A 332 -28.84 -7.62 -5.68
N TRP A 333 -27.72 -8.14 -6.18
CA TRP A 333 -26.50 -7.36 -6.43
C TRP A 333 -26.57 -6.48 -7.68
N ASN A 334 -27.60 -6.64 -8.51
CA ASN A 334 -27.84 -5.83 -9.71
C ASN A 334 -28.17 -4.35 -9.41
N ILE A 335 -28.34 -3.99 -8.13
CA ILE A 335 -28.51 -2.60 -7.69
C ILE A 335 -27.22 -1.77 -7.73
N PHE A 336 -26.07 -2.45 -7.76
CA PHE A 336 -24.76 -1.81 -7.82
C PHE A 336 -24.30 -1.73 -9.28
N ASP A 337 -23.67 -0.63 -9.67
CA ASP A 337 -23.06 -0.49 -11.00
C ASP A 337 -21.60 -0.97 -11.00
N ARG A 338 -20.92 -0.91 -9.84
CA ARG A 338 -19.55 -1.40 -9.66
C ARG A 338 -19.40 -2.15 -8.35
N ILE A 339 -18.54 -3.16 -8.39
CA ILE A 339 -18.15 -3.95 -7.22
C ILE A 339 -16.65 -4.21 -7.40
N ILE A 340 -15.90 -3.91 -6.35
CA ILE A 340 -14.44 -3.95 -6.32
C ILE A 340 -14.07 -4.84 -5.14
N ALA A 341 -13.17 -5.79 -5.36
CA ALA A 341 -12.57 -6.58 -4.30
C ALA A 341 -11.42 -5.81 -3.67
N ALA A 342 -11.41 -5.70 -2.35
CA ALA A 342 -10.38 -4.99 -1.59
C ALA A 342 -10.38 -5.48 -0.14
N ASP A 343 -9.23 -5.57 0.51
CA ASP A 343 -9.22 -5.64 1.98
C ASP A 343 -9.43 -4.21 2.53
N ALA A 344 -10.70 -3.81 2.55
CA ALA A 344 -11.11 -2.46 2.94
C ALA A 344 -11.13 -2.29 4.45
N THR A 345 -11.24 -3.37 5.22
CA THR A 345 -11.17 -3.35 6.69
C THR A 345 -9.75 -3.47 7.23
N GLY A 346 -8.80 -3.96 6.42
CA GLY A 346 -7.43 -4.23 6.83
C GLY A 346 -7.32 -5.46 7.74
N ASP A 347 -8.27 -6.38 7.66
CA ASP A 347 -8.33 -7.57 8.52
C ASP A 347 -7.73 -8.83 7.87
N GLY A 348 -7.19 -8.69 6.67
CA GLY A 348 -6.55 -9.74 5.89
C GLY A 348 -7.52 -10.57 5.04
N PHE A 349 -8.82 -10.26 5.05
CA PHE A 349 -9.80 -10.94 4.19
C PHE A 349 -10.27 -10.02 3.06
N THR A 350 -10.47 -10.56 1.86
CA THR A 350 -10.92 -9.75 0.72
C THR A 350 -12.40 -9.38 0.85
N ASP A 351 -12.67 -8.14 1.26
CA ASP A 351 -14.00 -7.53 1.29
C ASP A 351 -14.49 -7.12 -0.12
N LEU A 352 -15.75 -6.69 -0.20
CA LEU A 352 -16.27 -6.00 -1.38
C LEU A 352 -16.64 -4.55 -1.06
N VAL A 353 -16.17 -3.65 -1.90
CA VAL A 353 -16.64 -2.26 -1.98
C VAL A 353 -17.57 -2.14 -3.17
N ALA A 354 -18.84 -1.83 -2.92
CA ALA A 354 -19.90 -1.77 -3.93
C ALA A 354 -20.45 -0.34 -4.08
N LEU A 355 -20.58 0.12 -5.32
CA LEU A 355 -21.07 1.46 -5.64
C LEU A 355 -22.45 1.39 -6.27
N LYS A 356 -23.32 2.30 -5.82
CA LYS A 356 -24.62 2.52 -6.44
C LYS A 356 -24.54 3.69 -7.43
N PRO A 357 -25.45 3.72 -8.44
CA PRO A 357 -25.53 4.84 -9.38
C PRO A 357 -25.76 6.21 -8.72
N ASP A 358 -26.32 6.25 -7.51
CA ASP A 358 -26.51 7.48 -6.72
C ASP A 358 -25.20 8.03 -6.09
N GLY A 359 -24.08 7.33 -6.29
CA GLY A 359 -22.76 7.70 -5.79
C GLY A 359 -22.47 7.22 -4.37
N THR A 360 -23.38 6.49 -3.72
CA THR A 360 -23.11 5.87 -2.41
C THR A 360 -22.20 4.65 -2.54
N MET A 361 -21.24 4.54 -1.61
CA MET A 361 -20.29 3.44 -1.53
C MET A 361 -20.58 2.62 -0.27
N TRP A 362 -20.65 1.31 -0.44
CA TRP A 362 -21.03 0.34 0.58
C TRP A 362 -19.94 -0.70 0.75
N LEU A 363 -19.56 -0.96 1.99
CA LEU A 363 -18.64 -2.04 2.37
C LEU A 363 -19.45 -3.28 2.70
N TYR A 364 -19.03 -4.42 2.16
CA TYR A 364 -19.47 -5.75 2.50
C TYR A 364 -18.27 -6.56 2.99
N SER A 365 -18.13 -6.67 4.31
CA SER A 365 -17.00 -7.38 4.89
C SER A 365 -17.06 -8.87 4.60
N ASN A 366 -15.90 -9.50 4.38
CA ASN A 366 -15.81 -10.93 4.16
C ASN A 366 -15.90 -11.68 5.48
N ASN A 367 -16.96 -12.47 5.63
CA ASN A 367 -17.25 -13.29 6.80
C ASN A 367 -17.26 -14.78 6.47
N PHE A 368 -16.64 -15.23 5.38
CA PHE A 368 -16.77 -16.61 4.88
C PHE A 368 -16.51 -17.67 5.95
N VAL A 369 -15.38 -17.53 6.66
CA VAL A 369 -14.95 -18.46 7.71
C VAL A 369 -15.87 -18.39 8.94
N ARG A 370 -16.53 -17.24 9.17
CA ARG A 370 -17.35 -16.97 10.36
C ARG A 370 -18.83 -17.32 10.15
N ASP A 371 -19.32 -17.23 8.92
CA ASP A 371 -20.74 -17.32 8.54
C ASP A 371 -21.00 -18.53 7.62
N ASP A 372 -20.46 -19.71 7.96
CA ASP A 372 -20.70 -20.98 7.28
C ASP A 372 -20.55 -20.93 5.74
N GLY A 373 -19.55 -20.18 5.27
CA GLY A 373 -19.24 -20.02 3.85
C GLY A 373 -20.09 -18.97 3.12
N ILE A 374 -20.71 -18.02 3.82
CA ILE A 374 -21.37 -16.86 3.21
C ILE A 374 -20.49 -15.61 3.43
N PRO A 375 -19.69 -15.17 2.45
CA PRO A 375 -18.72 -14.09 2.65
C PRO A 375 -19.39 -12.74 2.87
N TYR A 376 -20.33 -12.32 2.02
CA TYR A 376 -20.77 -10.93 1.93
C TYR A 376 -22.20 -10.71 2.47
N GLY A 377 -22.45 -11.14 3.71
CA GLY A 377 -23.79 -11.13 4.33
C GLY A 377 -24.20 -9.81 4.99
N SER A 378 -23.24 -9.01 5.48
CA SER A 378 -23.48 -7.75 6.17
C SER A 378 -22.94 -6.57 5.36
N ASN A 379 -23.55 -5.38 5.49
CA ASN A 379 -23.07 -4.17 4.82
C ASN A 379 -23.26 -2.90 5.64
N ARG A 380 -22.45 -1.89 5.30
CA ARG A 380 -22.53 -0.54 5.84
C ARG A 380 -22.11 0.47 4.77
N GLN A 381 -22.77 1.62 4.72
CA GLN A 381 -22.33 2.71 3.86
C GLN A 381 -21.02 3.33 4.41
N ILE A 382 -20.02 3.49 3.54
CA ILE A 382 -18.69 4.03 3.89
C ILE A 382 -18.34 5.30 3.10
N GLY A 383 -19.18 5.72 2.15
CA GLY A 383 -18.93 6.94 1.39
C GLY A 383 -20.11 7.41 0.52
N HIS A 384 -19.93 8.57 -0.11
CA HIS A 384 -20.87 9.16 -1.05
C HIS A 384 -20.13 10.01 -2.11
N GLY A 385 -20.80 10.35 -3.22
CA GLY A 385 -20.24 11.19 -4.29
C GLY A 385 -19.25 10.50 -5.23
N TRP A 386 -19.17 9.17 -5.19
CA TRP A 386 -18.21 8.39 -5.99
C TRP A 386 -18.61 8.23 -7.47
N ASN A 387 -19.83 8.64 -7.83
CA ASN A 387 -20.34 8.61 -9.20
C ASN A 387 -19.62 9.57 -10.17
N ILE A 388 -18.69 10.39 -9.66
CA ILE A 388 -17.84 11.28 -10.46
C ILE A 388 -16.69 10.53 -11.17
N PHE A 389 -16.36 9.32 -10.71
CA PHE A 389 -15.29 8.49 -11.26
C PHE A 389 -15.85 7.52 -12.28
N ASP A 390 -15.16 7.30 -13.40
CA ASP A 390 -15.54 6.29 -14.40
C ASP A 390 -14.90 4.92 -14.14
N ARG A 391 -13.78 4.89 -13.40
CA ARG A 391 -13.11 3.66 -12.93
C ARG A 391 -12.60 3.83 -11.51
N ILE A 392 -12.62 2.73 -10.77
CA ILE A 392 -12.04 2.64 -9.43
C ILE A 392 -11.41 1.25 -9.34
N ILE A 393 -10.15 1.23 -8.95
CA ILE A 393 -9.31 0.04 -8.90
C ILE A 393 -8.80 -0.08 -7.47
N ALA A 394 -8.86 -1.27 -6.90
CA ALA A 394 -8.24 -1.57 -5.62
C ALA A 394 -6.77 -1.92 -5.86
N ALA A 395 -5.88 -1.28 -5.12
CA ALA A 395 -4.44 -1.53 -5.19
C ALA A 395 -3.80 -1.04 -3.91
N ASP A 396 -2.77 -1.71 -3.41
CA ASP A 396 -1.88 -1.06 -2.45
C ASP A 396 -0.98 -0.08 -3.22
N ALA A 397 -1.42 1.16 -3.31
CA ALA A 397 -0.73 2.20 -4.07
C ALA A 397 0.28 2.95 -3.20
N THR A 398 0.13 2.95 -1.88
CA THR A 398 1.08 3.53 -0.91
C THR A 398 2.22 2.59 -0.55
N GLY A 399 2.05 1.28 -0.72
CA GLY A 399 3.06 0.31 -0.27
C GLY A 399 2.94 -0.04 1.22
N ASP A 400 1.87 0.36 1.90
CA ASP A 400 1.82 0.43 3.37
C ASP A 400 1.18 -0.80 4.06
N GLY A 401 0.72 -1.76 3.25
CA GLY A 401 0.05 -2.96 3.71
C GLY A 401 -1.45 -2.96 3.42
N PHE A 402 -2.08 -1.79 3.27
CA PHE A 402 -3.53 -1.67 3.17
C PHE A 402 -3.99 -1.48 1.73
N THR A 403 -5.17 -2.01 1.39
CA THR A 403 -5.70 -1.86 0.03
C THR A 403 -6.27 -0.47 -0.16
N ASP A 404 -5.63 0.38 -0.95
CA ASP A 404 -6.12 1.70 -1.35
C ASP A 404 -7.10 1.62 -2.54
N LEU A 405 -7.71 2.76 -2.88
CA LEU A 405 -8.41 2.94 -4.14
C LEU A 405 -7.70 3.94 -5.05
N VAL A 406 -7.44 3.52 -6.28
CA VAL A 406 -7.05 4.38 -7.39
C VAL A 406 -8.28 4.68 -8.24
N ALA A 407 -8.72 5.93 -8.25
CA ALA A 407 -9.95 6.37 -8.89
C ALA A 407 -9.67 7.31 -10.08
N LEU A 408 -10.28 7.04 -11.22
CA LEU A 408 -10.10 7.81 -12.45
C LEU A 408 -11.35 8.61 -12.78
N LYS A 409 -11.12 9.85 -13.21
CA LYS A 409 -12.18 10.72 -13.74
C LYS A 409 -12.19 10.67 -15.27
N PRO A 410 -13.33 10.97 -15.90
CA PRO A 410 -13.43 11.07 -17.36
C PRO A 410 -12.46 12.07 -18.01
N ASP A 411 -11.99 13.07 -17.27
CA ASP A 411 -10.99 14.05 -17.73
C ASP A 411 -9.55 13.48 -17.78
N GLY A 412 -9.37 12.22 -17.38
CA GLY A 412 -8.09 11.52 -17.37
C GLY A 412 -7.24 11.76 -16.12
N THR A 413 -7.75 12.48 -15.11
CA THR A 413 -7.07 12.60 -13.82
C THR A 413 -7.22 11.32 -12.99
N MET A 414 -6.13 10.92 -12.33
CA MET A 414 -6.08 9.77 -11.45
C MET A 414 -5.84 10.23 -10.01
N TRP A 415 -6.64 9.70 -9.09
CA TRP A 415 -6.69 10.10 -7.68
C TRP A 415 -6.45 8.89 -6.80
N LEU A 416 -5.57 9.03 -5.82
CA LEU A 416 -5.34 8.05 -4.77
C LEU A 416 -6.22 8.36 -3.57
N TYR A 417 -6.92 7.35 -3.08
CA TYR A 417 -7.65 7.33 -1.82
C TYR A 417 -7.04 6.27 -0.91
N SER A 418 -6.17 6.72 0.00
CA SER A 418 -5.49 5.82 0.92
C SER A 418 -6.46 5.16 1.89
N ASN A 419 -6.18 3.91 2.26
CA ASN A 419 -6.99 3.19 3.23
C ASN A 419 -6.59 3.51 4.68
N ASN A 420 -7.47 4.21 5.38
CA ASN A 420 -7.32 4.60 6.77
C ASN A 420 -8.30 3.87 7.70
N PHE A 421 -8.84 2.70 7.33
CA PHE A 421 -9.94 2.06 8.09
C PHE A 421 -9.66 1.93 9.58
N VAL A 422 -8.48 1.40 9.92
CA VAL A 422 -8.02 1.20 11.30
C VAL A 422 -7.78 2.53 12.02
N ARG A 423 -7.46 3.59 11.26
CA ARG A 423 -7.09 4.91 11.78
C ARG A 423 -8.29 5.85 11.96
N ASP A 424 -9.33 5.72 11.14
CA ASP A 424 -10.46 6.66 11.02
C ASP A 424 -11.81 6.02 11.45
N ASP A 425 -11.83 5.30 12.58
CA ASP A 425 -13.04 4.69 13.17
C ASP A 425 -13.88 3.85 12.16
N GLY A 426 -13.19 3.12 11.27
CA GLY A 426 -13.80 2.26 10.25
C GLY A 426 -14.27 2.99 8.99
N ILE A 427 -13.64 4.11 8.63
CA ILE A 427 -13.85 4.81 7.36
C ILE A 427 -12.55 4.72 6.52
N PRO A 428 -12.49 3.84 5.50
CA PRO A 428 -11.23 3.57 4.79
C PRO A 428 -10.80 4.73 3.89
N TYR A 429 -11.69 5.30 3.06
CA TYR A 429 -11.29 6.13 1.93
C TYR A 429 -11.60 7.62 2.13
N GLY A 430 -11.18 8.18 3.27
CA GLY A 430 -11.52 9.56 3.68
C GLY A 430 -10.65 10.67 3.07
N SER A 431 -9.37 10.39 2.83
CA SER A 431 -8.40 11.34 2.28
C SER A 431 -8.05 11.01 0.83
N ASN A 432 -7.83 12.02 -0.01
CA ASN A 432 -7.38 11.81 -1.38
C ASN A 432 -6.37 12.85 -1.87
N ARG A 433 -5.62 12.47 -2.90
CA ARG A 433 -4.77 13.38 -3.68
C ARG A 433 -4.69 12.92 -5.13
N GLN A 434 -4.47 13.87 -6.04
CA GLN A 434 -4.19 13.54 -7.43
C GLN A 434 -2.78 12.94 -7.56
N ILE A 435 -2.66 11.82 -8.27
CA ILE A 435 -1.39 11.12 -8.52
C ILE A 435 -1.03 11.02 -10.01
N GLY A 436 -1.94 11.40 -10.92
CA GLY A 436 -1.66 11.35 -12.35
C GLY A 436 -2.67 12.08 -13.23
N HIS A 437 -2.38 12.13 -14.53
CA HIS A 437 -3.22 12.70 -15.58
C HIS A 437 -3.01 11.97 -16.91
N GLY A 438 -3.93 12.14 -17.87
CA GLY A 438 -3.83 11.54 -19.22
C GLY A 438 -4.22 10.06 -19.30
N TRP A 439 -4.85 9.51 -18.26
CA TRP A 439 -5.21 8.09 -18.19
C TRP A 439 -6.45 7.71 -19.02
N ASN A 440 -7.17 8.70 -19.54
CA ASN A 440 -8.35 8.51 -20.40
C ASN A 440 -8.02 7.89 -21.79
N ILE A 441 -6.74 7.70 -22.11
CA ILE A 441 -6.31 7.03 -23.34
C ILE A 441 -6.44 5.51 -23.29
N PHE A 442 -6.61 4.93 -22.09
CA PHE A 442 -6.67 3.49 -21.90
C PHE A 442 -8.12 3.01 -21.92
N GLU A 443 -8.37 1.90 -22.62
CA GLU A 443 -9.67 1.23 -22.62
C GLU A 443 -9.91 0.52 -21.29
N ARG A 444 -8.86 -0.06 -20.69
CA ARG A 444 -8.91 -0.80 -19.42
C ARG A 444 -7.69 -0.49 -18.58
N ILE A 445 -7.88 -0.42 -17.27
CA ILE A 445 -6.82 -0.30 -16.28
C ILE A 445 -7.24 -1.18 -15.12
N ASP A 446 -6.40 -2.15 -14.79
CA ASP A 446 -6.63 -3.17 -13.78
C ASP A 446 -5.38 -3.23 -12.87
N ALA A 447 -5.52 -3.78 -11.66
CA ALA A 447 -4.43 -4.05 -10.72
C ALA A 447 -4.37 -5.55 -10.46
#